data_AF-A0A929L218-F1
#
_entry.id   AF-A0A929L218-F1
#
_cell.length_a   1.000
_cell.length_b   1.000
_cell.length_c   1.000
_cell.angle_alpha   90.00
_cell.angle_beta   90.00
_cell.angle_gamma   90.00
#
_symmetry.space_group_name_H-M   'P 1'
#
loop_
_entity.id
_entity.type
_entity.pdbx_description
1 polymer ?
#
loop_
_entity_poly.entity_id
_entity_poly.type
_entity_poly.pdbx_seq_one_letter_code
_entity_poly.pdbx_strand_id
1 'polypeptide(L)'
;MAWLIDRFRYAFAGIRYGWLHDKSIRWQLIAGIAAIGAGFLFHITVVEWLWVSLAVVLVLMAEIFNSCIEKTVDYISLERNEKARVIKDMAASAVFIVSCFAFLVGIVIFVPPFVELLTNGLK
;
A
#
# COMPACT_ATOMS: atom_id res chain seq x y z
N MET A 1 13.11 -5.91 -27.99
CA MET A 1 13.68 -5.72 -26.64
C MET A 1 13.61 -4.27 -26.16
N ALA A 2 13.96 -3.26 -26.97
CA ALA A 2 13.87 -1.85 -26.56
C ALA A 2 12.49 -1.43 -26.03
N TRP A 3 11.41 -1.87 -26.68
CA TRP A 3 10.03 -1.56 -26.24
C TRP A 3 9.69 -2.10 -24.83
N LEU A 4 10.30 -3.21 -24.41
CA LEU A 4 10.07 -3.81 -23.10
C LEU A 4 10.73 -2.94 -22.01
N ILE A 5 11.98 -2.53 -22.28
CA ILE A 5 12.77 -1.65 -21.42
C ILE A 5 12.07 -0.30 -21.24
N ASP A 6 11.50 0.24 -22.33
CA ASP A 6 10.74 1.49 -22.29
C ASP A 6 9.47 1.38 -21.41
N ARG A 7 8.72 0.26 -21.47
CA ARG A 7 7.54 0.06 -20.61
C ARG A 7 7.89 0.01 -19.13
N PHE A 8 8.97 -0.70 -18.77
CA PHE A 8 9.44 -0.70 -17.38
C PHE A 8 9.89 0.69 -16.95
N ARG A 9 10.59 1.45 -17.80
CA ARG A 9 10.97 2.83 -17.51
C ARG A 9 9.76 3.70 -17.18
N TYR A 10 8.68 3.61 -17.94
CA TYR A 10 7.45 4.37 -17.67
C TYR A 10 6.78 3.94 -16.36
N ALA A 11 6.71 2.64 -16.07
CA ALA A 11 6.17 2.15 -14.81
C ALA A 11 6.96 2.65 -13.59
N PHE A 12 8.30 2.58 -13.64
CA PHE A 12 9.16 3.12 -12.58
C PHE A 12 9.07 4.64 -12.46
N ALA A 13 8.91 5.36 -13.57
CA ALA A 13 8.68 6.81 -13.54
C ALA A 13 7.38 7.15 -12.80
N GLY A 14 6.31 6.37 -13.00
CA GLY A 14 5.04 6.52 -12.28
C GLY A 14 5.18 6.31 -10.77
N ILE A 15 5.87 5.23 -10.36
CA ILE A 15 6.14 4.97 -8.93
C ILE A 15 6.98 6.09 -8.32
N ARG A 16 8.04 6.54 -9.02
CA ARG A 16 8.90 7.65 -8.58
C ARG A 16 8.11 8.95 -8.44
N TYR A 17 7.21 9.23 -9.38
CA TYR A 17 6.37 10.42 -9.32
C TYR A 17 5.45 10.37 -8.09
N GLY A 18 4.79 9.23 -7.85
CA GLY A 18 3.97 8.99 -6.67
C GLY A 18 4.75 9.19 -5.37
N TRP A 19 5.95 8.62 -5.25
CA TRP A 19 6.81 8.80 -4.08
C TRP A 19 7.16 10.26 -3.81
N LEU A 20 7.48 11.05 -4.84
CA LEU A 20 7.90 12.44 -4.65
C LEU A 20 6.75 13.39 -4.32
N HIS A 21 5.57 13.15 -4.88
CA HIS A 21 4.46 14.11 -4.85
C HIS A 21 3.31 13.70 -3.94
N ASP A 22 3.19 12.41 -3.61
CA ASP A 22 2.08 11.89 -2.82
C ASP A 22 2.58 11.44 -1.44
N LYS A 23 2.05 12.06 -0.38
CA LYS A 23 2.41 11.70 0.99
C LYS A 23 1.86 10.34 1.37
N SER A 24 0.68 9.98 0.86
CA SER A 24 0.02 8.73 1.20
C SER A 24 0.79 7.53 0.63
N ILE A 25 1.16 7.60 -0.65
CA ILE A 25 2.03 6.59 -1.31
C ILE A 25 3.33 6.37 -0.54
N ARG A 26 3.98 7.43 -0.04
CA ARG A 26 5.20 7.30 0.77
C ARG A 26 4.97 6.52 2.06
N TRP A 27 3.93 6.86 2.81
CA TRP A 27 3.62 6.17 4.05
C TRP A 27 3.28 4.70 3.83
N GLN A 28 2.51 4.39 2.79
CA GLN A 28 2.17 3.00 2.45
C GLN A 28 3.41 2.20 2.03
N LEU A 29 4.34 2.80 1.27
CA LEU A 29 5.61 2.15 0.92
C LEU A 29 6.49 1.89 2.14
N ILE A 30 6.59 2.86 3.06
CA ILE A 30 7.33 2.67 4.33
C ILE A 30 6.69 1.56 5.17
N ALA A 31 5.35 1.56 5.29
CA ALA A 31 4.62 0.52 6.01
C ALA A 31 4.82 -0.86 5.37
N GLY A 32 4.81 -0.95 4.04
CA GLY A 32 5.08 -2.20 3.32
C GLY A 32 6.51 -2.71 3.54
N ILE A 33 7.52 -1.83 3.52
CA ILE A 33 8.90 -2.19 3.84
C ILE A 33 9.01 -2.69 5.29
N ALA A 34 8.33 -2.02 6.23
CA ALA A 34 8.31 -2.44 7.62
C ALA A 34 7.66 -3.83 7.80
N ALA A 35 6.55 -4.09 7.11
CA ALA A 35 5.87 -5.40 7.14
C ALA A 35 6.76 -6.52 6.58
N ILE A 36 7.48 -6.25 5.49
CA ILE A 36 8.46 -7.20 4.94
C ILE A 36 9.61 -7.42 5.94
N GLY A 37 10.14 -6.35 6.55
CA GLY A 37 11.17 -6.47 7.59
C GLY A 37 10.72 -7.30 8.79
N ALA A 38 9.48 -7.11 9.25
CA ALA A 38 8.88 -7.92 10.30
C ALA A 38 8.73 -9.40 9.89
N GLY A 39 8.37 -9.68 8.63
CA GLY A 39 8.32 -11.03 8.09
C GLY A 39 9.66 -11.78 8.20
N PHE A 40 10.77 -11.10 7.93
CA PHE A 40 12.10 -11.67 8.12
C PHE A 40 12.45 -11.85 9.60
N LEU A 41 12.11 -10.88 10.45
CA LEU A 41 12.40 -10.92 11.89
C LEU A 41 11.68 -12.08 12.61
N PHE A 42 10.43 -12.35 12.25
CA PHE A 42 9.62 -13.40 12.88
C PHE A 42 9.66 -14.74 12.15
N HIS A 43 10.51 -14.89 11.12
CA HIS A 43 10.67 -16.13 10.35
C HIS A 43 9.35 -16.74 9.88
N ILE A 44 8.47 -15.89 9.31
CA ILE A 44 7.14 -16.32 8.87
C ILE A 44 7.22 -17.36 7.75
N THR A 45 6.21 -18.23 7.68
CA THR A 45 6.07 -19.30 6.70
C THR A 45 5.84 -18.77 5.28
N VAL A 46 6.01 -19.64 4.29
CA VAL A 46 5.79 -19.30 2.86
C VAL A 46 4.35 -18.81 2.61
N VAL A 47 3.35 -19.42 3.26
CA VAL A 47 1.95 -19.01 3.12
C VAL A 47 1.71 -17.63 3.70
N GLU A 48 2.31 -17.33 4.86
CA GLU A 48 2.23 -16.00 5.48
C GLU A 48 2.91 -14.94 4.61
N TRP A 49 4.05 -15.26 3.97
CA TRP A 49 4.68 -14.39 2.98
C TRP A 49 3.77 -14.06 1.80
N LEU A 50 2.98 -15.02 1.29
CA LEU A 50 2.01 -14.77 0.23
C LEU A 50 0.93 -13.77 0.68
N TRP A 51 0.43 -13.90 1.90
CA TRP A 51 -0.57 -12.97 2.45
C TRP A 51 -0.01 -11.57 2.72
N VAL A 52 1.17 -11.48 3.34
CA VAL A 52 1.85 -10.20 3.60
C VAL A 52 2.17 -9.48 2.29
N SER A 53 2.75 -10.19 1.32
CA SER A 53 3.07 -9.60 0.02
C SER A 53 1.82 -9.17 -0.75
N LEU A 54 0.76 -9.98 -0.74
CA LEU A 54 -0.53 -9.62 -1.34
C LEU A 54 -1.12 -8.37 -0.69
N ALA A 55 -1.14 -8.30 0.66
CA ALA A 55 -1.63 -7.14 1.38
C ALA A 55 -0.87 -5.87 1.00
N VAL A 56 0.47 -5.91 0.98
CA VAL A 56 1.30 -4.76 0.61
C VAL A 56 1.05 -4.33 -0.83
N VAL A 57 1.02 -5.26 -1.79
CA VAL A 57 0.79 -4.94 -3.21
C VAL A 57 -0.61 -4.36 -3.40
N LEU A 58 -1.65 -4.91 -2.76
CA LEU A 58 -3.01 -4.39 -2.88
C LEU A 58 -3.12 -2.96 -2.34
N VAL A 59 -2.53 -2.66 -1.18
CA VAL A 59 -2.56 -1.32 -0.60
C VAL A 59 -1.89 -0.32 -1.54
N LEU A 60 -0.70 -0.66 -2.06
CA LEU A 60 0.02 0.20 -3.00
C LEU A 60 -0.75 0.41 -4.32
N MET A 61 -1.37 -0.64 -4.84
CA MET A 61 -2.20 -0.55 -6.04
C MET A 61 -3.41 0.37 -5.81
N ALA A 62 -4.12 0.17 -4.69
CA ALA A 62 -5.28 0.99 -4.33
C ALA A 62 -4.88 2.47 -4.18
N GLU A 63 -3.74 2.74 -3.53
CA GLU A 63 -3.24 4.10 -3.34
C GLU A 63 -2.89 4.76 -4.68
N ILE A 64 -2.19 4.04 -5.58
CA ILE A 64 -1.87 4.55 -6.92
C ILE A 64 -3.15 4.86 -7.70
N PHE A 65 -4.17 4.00 -7.63
CA PHE A 65 -5.45 4.25 -8.28
C PHE A 65 -6.18 5.45 -7.66
N ASN A 66 -6.16 5.60 -6.35
CA ASN A 66 -6.70 6.79 -5.69
C ASN A 66 -6.02 8.06 -6.22
N SER A 67 -4.69 8.09 -6.22
CA SER A 67 -3.89 9.20 -6.73
C SER A 67 -4.13 9.48 -8.22
N CYS A 68 -4.38 8.46 -9.05
CA CYS A 68 -4.74 8.62 -10.45
C CYS A 68 -6.13 9.27 -10.59
N ILE A 69 -7.13 8.75 -9.88
CA ILE A 69 -8.50 9.27 -9.92
C ILE A 69 -8.53 10.72 -9.45
N GLU A 70 -7.88 11.04 -8.33
CA GLU A 70 -7.80 12.41 -7.81
C GLU A 70 -7.22 13.37 -8.86
N LYS A 71 -6.09 13.02 -9.47
CA LYS A 71 -5.42 13.86 -10.48
C LYS A 71 -6.24 13.98 -11.77
N THR A 72 -6.96 12.94 -12.17
CA THR A 72 -7.87 13.01 -13.31
C THR A 72 -9.05 13.93 -13.02
N VAL A 73 -9.65 13.83 -11.83
CA VAL A 73 -10.75 14.73 -11.42
C VAL A 73 -10.27 16.17 -11.36
N ASP A 74 -9.09 16.42 -10.78
CA ASP A 74 -8.48 17.76 -10.70
C ASP A 74 -8.13 18.34 -12.08
N TYR A 75 -7.78 17.50 -13.04
CA TYR A 75 -7.52 17.91 -14.41
C TYR A 75 -8.80 18.30 -15.17
N ILE A 76 -9.90 17.56 -14.95
CA ILE A 76 -11.16 17.76 -15.68
C ILE A 76 -12.01 18.89 -15.07
N SER A 77 -11.92 19.10 -13.75
CA SER A 77 -12.77 20.07 -13.05
C SER A 77 -11.96 20.88 -12.02
N LEU A 78 -11.74 22.15 -12.33
CA LEU A 78 -11.07 23.11 -11.44
C LEU A 78 -12.01 23.73 -10.40
N GLU A 79 -13.33 23.62 -10.62
CA GLU A 79 -14.34 24.08 -9.68
C GLU A 79 -14.65 23.01 -8.65
N ARG A 80 -14.74 23.43 -7.38
CA ARG A 80 -15.14 22.53 -6.29
C ARG A 80 -16.62 22.19 -6.43
N ASN A 81 -16.92 21.09 -7.13
CA ASN A 81 -18.26 20.57 -7.29
C ASN A 81 -18.50 19.31 -6.44
N GLU A 82 -19.76 19.05 -6.11
CA GLU A 82 -20.16 17.93 -5.26
C GLU A 82 -19.83 16.56 -5.87
N LYS A 83 -19.87 16.44 -7.20
CA LYS A 83 -19.56 15.20 -7.90
C LYS A 83 -18.09 14.81 -7.76
N ALA A 84 -17.18 15.78 -7.88
CA ALA A 84 -15.74 15.61 -7.71
C ALA A 84 -15.42 15.17 -6.28
N ARG A 85 -16.12 15.72 -5.28
CA ARG A 85 -16.02 15.28 -3.89
C ARG A 85 -16.38 13.81 -3.75
N VAL A 86 -17.57 13.40 -4.23
CA VAL A 86 -18.02 12.00 -4.13
C VAL A 86 -17.05 11.03 -4.82
N ILE A 87 -16.54 11.37 -6.01
CA ILE A 87 -15.58 10.51 -6.73
C ILE A 87 -14.31 10.30 -5.91
N LYS A 88 -13.75 11.38 -5.34
CA LYS A 88 -12.55 11.31 -4.50
C LYS A 88 -12.80 10.55 -3.20
N ASP A 89 -13.94 10.78 -2.56
CA ASP A 89 -14.34 10.08 -1.33
C ASP A 89 -14.45 8.57 -1.58
N MET A 90 -15.03 8.16 -2.71
CA MET A 90 -15.11 6.75 -3.12
C MET A 90 -13.72 6.15 -3.39
N ALA A 91 -12.85 6.87 -4.08
CA ALA A 91 -11.48 6.41 -4.33
C ALA A 91 -10.69 6.22 -3.02
N ALA A 92 -10.80 7.17 -2.08
CA ALA A 92 -10.19 7.08 -0.75
C ALA A 92 -10.78 5.90 0.06
N SER A 93 -12.07 5.63 -0.06
CA SER A 93 -12.71 4.49 0.61
C SER A 93 -12.14 3.14 0.15
N ALA A 94 -11.72 3.02 -1.11
CA ALA A 94 -11.12 1.79 -1.63
C ALA A 94 -9.76 1.53 -0.96
N VAL A 95 -8.95 2.58 -0.78
CA VAL A 95 -7.69 2.52 -0.02
C VAL A 95 -7.95 2.09 1.42
N PHE A 96 -8.99 2.66 2.06
CA PHE A 96 -9.35 2.32 3.44
C PHE A 96 -9.69 0.84 3.59
N ILE A 97 -10.55 0.29 2.73
CA ILE A 97 -10.96 -1.12 2.77
C ILE A 97 -9.74 -2.05 2.65
N VAL A 98 -8.84 -1.76 1.71
CA VAL A 98 -7.64 -2.57 1.50
C VAL A 98 -6.65 -2.42 2.66
N SER A 99 -6.55 -1.23 3.25
CA SER A 99 -5.74 -0.99 4.45
C SER A 99 -6.26 -1.77 5.66
N CYS A 100 -7.59 -1.87 5.83
CA CYS A 100 -8.18 -2.72 6.87
C CYS A 100 -7.84 -4.20 6.66
N PHE A 101 -7.90 -4.69 5.42
CA PHE A 101 -7.46 -6.05 5.10
C PHE A 101 -5.99 -6.27 5.45
N ALA A 102 -5.10 -5.37 5.04
CA ALA A 102 -3.67 -5.45 5.37
C ALA A 102 -3.41 -5.43 6.88
N PHE A 103 -4.15 -4.62 7.63
CA PHE A 103 -4.08 -4.57 9.08
C PHE A 103 -4.49 -5.90 9.74
N LEU A 104 -5.58 -6.51 9.27
CA LEU A 104 -6.02 -7.82 9.77
C LEU A 104 -5.00 -8.92 9.47
N VAL A 105 -4.44 -8.94 8.26
CA VAL A 105 -3.34 -9.85 7.90
C VAL A 105 -2.15 -9.67 8.83
N GLY A 106 -1.76 -8.41 9.09
CA GLY A 106 -0.68 -8.09 10.02
C GLY A 106 -0.95 -8.56 11.46
N ILE A 107 -2.18 -8.41 11.95
CA ILE A 107 -2.57 -8.93 13.27
C ILE A 107 -2.40 -10.45 13.31
N VAL A 108 -2.98 -11.17 12.34
CA VAL A 108 -3.02 -12.63 12.35
C VAL A 108 -1.60 -13.22 12.29
N ILE A 109 -0.72 -12.61 11.51
CA ILE A 109 0.63 -13.15 11.24
C ILE A 109 1.64 -12.70 12.29
N PHE A 110 1.63 -11.41 12.69
CA PHE A 110 2.69 -10.85 13.52
C PHE A 110 2.38 -10.81 15.01
N VAL A 111 1.11 -10.78 15.43
CA VAL A 111 0.78 -10.69 16.87
C VAL A 111 1.17 -11.95 17.64
N PRO A 112 0.89 -13.19 17.18
CA PRO A 112 1.28 -14.38 17.92
C PRO A 112 2.79 -14.47 18.22
N PRO A 113 3.70 -14.36 17.23
CA PRO A 113 5.14 -14.44 17.51
C PRO A 113 5.65 -13.24 18.30
N PHE A 114 5.02 -12.07 18.16
CA PHE A 114 5.36 -10.89 18.98
C PHE A 114 5.01 -11.10 20.47
N VAL A 115 3.85 -11.68 20.76
CA VAL A 115 3.45 -12.00 22.14
C VAL A 115 4.38 -13.05 22.73
N GLU A 116 4.74 -14.08 21.97
CA GLU A 116 5.69 -15.10 22.41
C GLU A 116 7.06 -14.49 22.76
N LEU A 117 7.60 -13.60 21.91
CA LEU A 117 8.84 -12.87 22.16
C LEU A 117 8.79 -12.08 23.48
N LEU A 118 7.69 -11.37 23.74
CA LEU A 118 7.51 -10.62 24.99
C LEU A 118 7.45 -11.53 26.22
N THR A 119 6.73 -12.64 26.13
CA THR A 119 6.58 -13.57 27.26
C THR A 119 7.86 -14.34 27.59
N ASN A 120 8.66 -14.69 26.58
CA ASN A 120 9.92 -15.40 26.77
C ASN A 120 11.07 -14.47 27.21
N GLY A 121 11.06 -13.20 26.81
CA GLY A 121 12.03 -12.21 27.29
C GLY A 121 11.80 -11.70 28.72
N LEU A 122 10.64 -12.01 29.32
CA LEU A 122 10.28 -11.66 30.70
C LEU A 122 10.58 -12.79 31.71
N LYS A 123 11.07 -13.95 31.25
CA LYS A 123 11.58 -15.04 32.09
C LYS A 123 13.11 -15.00 32.12
#